data_AF-A0A267MN15-F1
#
_entry.id   AF-A0A267MN15-F1
#
_cell.length_a   1.000
_cell.length_b   1.000
_cell.length_c   1.000
_cell.angle_alpha   90.00
_cell.angle_beta   90.00
_cell.angle_gamma   90.00
#
_symmetry.space_group_name_H-M   'P 1'
#
loop_
_entity.id
_entity.type
_entity.pdbx_description
1 polymer ?
#
loop_
_entity_poly.entity_id
_entity_poly.type
_entity_poly.pdbx_seq_one_letter_code
_entity_poly.pdbx_strand_id
1 'polypeptide(L)'
;MYSNRRRSHVHFIHQYKMDTDEYTGTRVVIFRKASGKKEIKDIGDFKIHKYKNPKTKKNKVSGWSIKTCELEGIVKKEMTNTSIDEKYKMCHVLYESAEMELDDYLEEVMELELLNTDIVGK
;
A
#
# COMPACT_ATOMS: atom_id res chain seq x y z
N MET A 1 5.42 13.70 19.57
CA MET A 1 4.78 14.57 18.56
C MET A 1 5.03 13.95 17.18
N TYR A 2 4.04 13.30 16.57
CA TYR A 2 4.21 12.68 15.24
C TYR A 2 4.32 13.78 14.18
N SER A 3 5.53 14.01 13.68
CA SER A 3 5.76 14.95 12.59
C SER A 3 5.08 14.42 11.31
N ASN A 4 4.23 15.22 10.67
CA ASN A 4 3.68 14.97 9.31
C ASN A 4 4.76 14.96 8.20
N ARG A 5 6.04 14.80 8.55
CA ARG A 5 7.14 14.69 7.59
C ARG A 5 7.07 13.32 6.93
N ARG A 6 6.79 13.31 5.62
CA ARG A 6 6.87 12.12 4.76
C ARG A 6 8.20 11.41 5.01
N ARG A 7 8.14 10.13 5.41
CA ARG A 7 9.30 9.26 5.68
C ARG A 7 9.61 8.41 4.45
N SER A 8 10.78 7.76 4.44
CA SER A 8 11.00 6.65 3.51
C SER A 8 9.99 5.55 3.83
N HIS A 9 9.40 4.94 2.81
CA HIS A 9 8.35 3.94 3.00
C HIS A 9 8.23 3.03 1.79
N VAL A 10 7.67 1.85 2.03
CA VAL A 10 7.13 0.99 0.97
C VAL A 10 5.61 0.99 1.05
N HIS A 11 4.96 1.02 -0.11
CA HIS A 11 3.52 1.12 -0.24
C HIS A 11 3.03 0.11 -1.27
N PHE A 12 2.27 -0.87 -0.80
CA PHE A 12 1.60 -1.87 -1.59
C PHE A 12 0.18 -1.41 -1.89
N ILE A 13 -0.25 -1.65 -3.12
CA ILE A 13 -1.61 -1.39 -3.57
C ILE A 13 -2.12 -2.65 -4.23
N HIS A 14 -2.87 -3.44 -3.48
CA HIS A 14 -3.51 -4.66 -3.98
C HIS A 14 -4.81 -4.28 -4.67
N GLN A 15 -4.98 -4.73 -5.91
CA GLN A 15 -6.16 -4.46 -6.72
C GLN A 15 -7.03 -5.70 -6.81
N TYR A 16 -8.33 -5.49 -6.61
CA TYR A 16 -9.36 -6.50 -6.76
C TYR A 16 -10.49 -5.97 -7.62
N LYS A 17 -11.14 -6.81 -8.43
CA LYS A 17 -12.38 -6.45 -9.11
C LYS A 17 -13.50 -6.28 -8.07
N MET A 18 -14.31 -5.24 -8.19
CA MET A 18 -15.38 -4.94 -7.21
C MET A 18 -16.55 -5.91 -7.24
N ASP A 19 -16.80 -6.57 -8.38
CA ASP A 19 -17.94 -7.47 -8.60
C ASP A 19 -17.68 -8.90 -8.09
N THR A 20 -16.42 -9.33 -8.18
CA THR A 20 -15.99 -10.72 -7.95
C THR A 20 -15.01 -10.85 -6.79
N ASP A 21 -14.48 -9.73 -6.28
CA ASP A 21 -13.37 -9.69 -5.33
C ASP A 21 -12.12 -10.45 -5.81
N GLU A 22 -12.02 -10.71 -7.12
CA GLU A 22 -10.87 -11.36 -7.74
C GLU A 22 -9.65 -10.44 -7.72
N TYR A 23 -8.53 -10.93 -7.20
CA TYR A 23 -7.24 -10.25 -7.24
C TYR A 23 -6.77 -10.11 -8.69
N THR A 24 -6.38 -8.90 -9.08
CA THR A 24 -5.84 -8.66 -10.43
C THR A 24 -4.36 -8.36 -10.42
N GLY A 25 -3.83 -7.76 -9.37
CA GLY A 25 -2.42 -7.41 -9.30
C GLY A 25 -2.08 -6.51 -8.13
N THR A 26 -0.80 -6.25 -7.95
CA THR A 26 -0.27 -5.37 -6.90
C THR A 26 0.70 -4.37 -7.49
N ARG A 27 0.53 -3.10 -7.12
CA ARG A 27 1.55 -2.08 -7.34
C ARG A 27 2.34 -1.88 -6.07
N VAL A 28 3.65 -2.05 -6.17
CA VAL A 28 4.62 -1.76 -5.11
C VAL A 28 5.29 -0.43 -5.41
N VAL A 29 5.30 0.46 -4.41
CA VAL A 29 5.94 1.77 -4.49
C VAL A 29 6.95 1.89 -3.37
N ILE A 30 8.22 2.06 -3.73
CA ILE A 30 9.32 2.25 -2.78
C ILE A 30 9.72 3.72 -2.88
N PHE A 31 9.61 4.46 -1.78
CA PHE A 31 9.99 5.87 -1.72
C PHE A 31 11.13 6.06 -0.72
N ARG A 32 12.27 6.55 -1.20
CA ARG A 32 13.44 6.86 -0.38
C ARG A 32 13.52 8.37 -0.19
N LYS A 33 13.26 8.86 1.03
CA LYS A 33 13.18 10.30 1.32
C LYS A 33 14.52 11.00 1.13
N ALA A 34 15.61 10.39 1.59
CA ALA A 34 16.95 10.99 1.54
C ALA A 34 17.36 11.38 0.11
N SER A 35 17.02 10.54 -0.87
CA SER A 35 17.29 10.80 -2.29
C SER A 35 16.10 11.42 -3.04
N GLY A 36 14.91 11.45 -2.44
CA GLY A 36 13.65 11.80 -3.10
C GLY A 36 13.23 10.82 -4.19
N LYS A 37 13.92 9.68 -4.35
CA LYS A 37 13.66 8.72 -5.42
C LYS A 37 12.42 7.89 -5.11
N LYS A 38 11.69 7.57 -6.18
CA LYS A 38 10.50 6.71 -6.15
C LYS A 38 10.66 5.62 -7.20
N GLU A 39 10.61 4.38 -6.76
CA GLU A 39 10.55 3.20 -7.61
C GLU A 39 9.14 2.63 -7.58
N ILE A 40 8.66 2.17 -8.74
CA ILE A 40 7.33 1.59 -8.90
C ILE A 40 7.50 0.28 -9.65
N LYS A 41 6.93 -0.79 -9.10
CA LYS A 41 6.88 -2.10 -9.73
C LYS A 41 5.44 -2.61 -9.68
N ASP A 42 4.97 -3.12 -10.80
CA ASP A 42 3.66 -3.77 -10.88
C ASP A 42 3.87 -5.29 -10.95
N ILE A 43 3.03 -6.02 -10.23
CA ILE A 43 3.00 -7.48 -10.12
C ILE A 43 1.60 -7.93 -10.55
N GLY A 44 1.51 -8.98 -11.38
CA GLY A 44 0.25 -9.42 -11.97
C GLY A 44 -0.29 -8.44 -13.02
N ASP A 45 -1.60 -8.45 -13.22
CA ASP A 45 -2.30 -7.61 -14.20
C ASP A 45 -2.88 -6.33 -13.54
N PHE A 46 -2.03 -5.61 -12.80
CA PHE A 46 -2.44 -4.37 -12.14
C PHE A 46 -2.84 -3.30 -13.16
N LYS A 47 -4.10 -2.88 -13.12
CA LYS A 47 -4.63 -1.87 -14.03
C LYS A 47 -4.47 -0.46 -13.45
N ILE A 48 -3.88 0.43 -14.24
CA ILE A 48 -3.67 1.83 -13.86
C ILE A 48 -4.96 2.62 -14.10
N HIS A 49 -5.61 3.04 -13.01
CA HIS A 49 -6.82 3.87 -13.07
C HIS A 49 -6.63 5.18 -12.32
N LYS A 50 -7.42 6.19 -12.72
CA LYS A 50 -7.61 7.37 -11.88
C LYS A 50 -8.47 6.98 -10.68
N TYR A 51 -8.07 7.44 -9.50
CA TYR A 51 -8.83 7.25 -8.28
C TYR A 51 -9.91 8.34 -8.15
N LYS A 52 -11.02 8.03 -7.47
CA LYS A 52 -11.89 9.11 -6.97
C LYS A 52 -11.07 9.96 -6.02
N ASN A 53 -11.17 11.28 -6.17
CA ASN A 53 -10.52 12.19 -5.24
C ASN A 53 -11.03 11.89 -3.81
N PRO A 54 -10.13 11.62 -2.84
CA PRO A 54 -10.54 11.36 -1.46
C PRO A 54 -11.43 12.46 -0.87
N LYS A 55 -11.22 13.73 -1.30
CA LYS A 55 -11.98 14.90 -0.84
C LYS A 55 -13.41 14.98 -1.41
N THR A 56 -13.74 14.21 -2.45
CA THR A 56 -15.07 14.24 -3.08
C THR A 56 -15.95 13.06 -2.64
N LYS A 57 -15.48 12.22 -1.70
CA LYS A 57 -16.26 11.10 -1.15
C LYS A 57 -17.31 11.64 -0.17
N LYS A 58 -18.59 11.48 -0.51
CA LYS A 58 -19.74 12.01 0.27
C LYS A 58 -19.91 11.41 1.67
N ASN A 59 -19.35 10.23 1.94
CA ASN A 59 -19.40 9.59 3.26
C ASN A 59 -18.18 8.66 3.43
N LYS A 60 -17.65 8.64 4.66
CA LYS A 60 -16.57 7.80 5.20
C LYS A 60 -15.14 8.20 4.85
N VAL A 61 -14.46 8.65 5.90
CA VAL A 61 -13.02 8.85 6.06
C VAL A 61 -12.29 7.61 5.52
N SER A 62 -11.73 7.66 4.30
CA SER A 62 -10.62 6.78 3.94
C SER A 62 -9.37 7.35 4.62
N GLY A 63 -9.35 7.25 5.94
CA GLY A 63 -8.21 7.58 6.77
C GLY A 63 -7.30 6.36 6.82
N TRP A 64 -6.00 6.60 6.73
CA TRP A 64 -5.04 5.57 7.09
C TRP A 64 -5.34 5.10 8.51
N SER A 65 -5.56 3.80 8.69
CA SER A 65 -5.65 3.18 9.99
C SER A 65 -4.28 2.57 10.31
N ILE A 66 -3.73 2.88 11.48
CA ILE A 66 -2.53 2.22 11.97
C ILE A 66 -2.92 0.79 12.37
N LYS A 67 -2.15 -0.19 11.91
CA LYS A 67 -2.36 -1.61 12.19
C LYS A 67 -1.16 -2.16 12.94
N THR A 68 -1.40 -3.24 13.67
CA THR A 68 -0.31 -4.03 14.27
C THR A 68 0.61 -4.52 13.16
N CYS A 69 1.92 -4.39 13.38
CA CYS A 69 2.96 -4.92 12.52
C CYS A 69 3.78 -5.90 13.35
N GLU A 70 4.14 -7.04 12.78
CA GLU A 70 4.96 -8.05 13.45
C GLU A 70 6.43 -7.63 13.51
N LEU A 71 6.84 -6.68 12.66
CA LEU A 71 8.18 -6.12 12.65
C LEU A 71 8.30 -4.97 13.67
N GLU A 72 9.21 -5.15 14.62
CA GLU A 72 9.49 -4.15 15.66
C GLU A 72 10.01 -2.84 15.04
N GLY A 73 9.60 -1.69 15.59
CA GLY A 73 10.03 -0.38 15.10
C GLY A 73 9.41 0.06 13.77
N ILE A 74 8.51 -0.75 13.18
CA ILE A 74 7.83 -0.45 11.91
C ILE A 74 6.35 -0.14 12.13
N VAL A 75 5.87 0.91 11.48
CA VAL A 75 4.47 1.34 11.50
C VAL A 75 3.80 0.84 10.22
N LYS A 76 2.83 -0.07 10.37
CA LYS A 76 1.93 -0.49 9.30
C LYS A 76 0.69 0.41 9.27
N LYS A 77 0.31 0.88 8.08
CA LYS A 77 -0.89 1.66 7.84
C LYS A 77 -1.70 1.05 6.69
N GLU A 78 -3.01 0.99 6.85
CA GLU A 78 -3.91 0.46 5.83
C GLU A 78 -5.02 1.45 5.46
N MET A 79 -5.40 1.46 4.19
CA MET A 79 -6.62 2.12 3.73
C MET A 79 -7.21 1.40 2.51
N THR A 80 -8.53 1.56 2.30
CA THR A 80 -9.20 1.06 1.08
C THR A 80 -9.75 2.21 0.27
N ASN A 81 -9.54 2.15 -1.04
CA ASN A 81 -10.07 3.08 -2.02
C ASN A 81 -10.76 2.31 -3.16
N THR A 82 -11.51 3.04 -3.96
CA THR A 82 -12.17 2.50 -5.16
C THR A 82 -11.76 3.34 -6.36
N SER A 83 -11.62 2.70 -7.53
CA SER A 83 -11.38 3.38 -8.80
C SER A 83 -12.52 4.36 -9.15
N ILE A 84 -12.24 5.32 -10.04
CA ILE A 84 -13.24 6.31 -10.44
C ILE A 84 -14.48 5.73 -11.11
N ASP A 85 -14.29 4.65 -11.86
CA ASP A 85 -15.32 3.88 -12.56
C ASP A 85 -15.97 2.80 -11.67
N GLU A 86 -15.58 2.72 -10.40
CA GLU A 86 -16.08 1.75 -9.42
C GLU A 86 -15.87 0.28 -9.78
N LYS A 87 -15.00 -0.01 -10.75
CA LYS A 87 -14.68 -1.39 -11.16
C LYS A 87 -13.69 -2.08 -10.26
N TYR A 88 -12.85 -1.33 -9.54
CA TYR A 88 -11.74 -1.88 -8.77
C TYR A 88 -11.71 -1.37 -7.33
N LYS A 89 -11.53 -2.31 -6.41
CA LYS A 89 -11.20 -2.10 -5.00
C LYS A 89 -9.69 -2.11 -4.85
N MET A 90 -9.15 -1.12 -4.15
CA MET A 90 -7.71 -0.94 -3.96
C MET A 90 -7.43 -0.95 -2.46
N CYS A 91 -6.74 -1.98 -2.00
CA CYS A 91 -6.29 -2.10 -0.62
C CYS A 91 -4.84 -1.62 -0.55
N HIS A 92 -4.65 -0.49 0.12
CA HIS A 92 -3.36 0.12 0.32
C HIS A 92 -2.77 -0.32 1.66
N VAL A 93 -1.50 -0.73 1.63
CA VAL A 93 -0.72 -1.07 2.81
C VAL A 93 0.59 -0.28 2.75
N LEU A 94 0.90 0.50 3.77
CA LEU A 94 2.10 1.32 3.84
C LEU A 94 2.89 0.93 5.08
N TYR A 95 4.19 0.71 4.88
CA TYR A 95 5.15 0.46 5.94
C TYR A 95 6.15 1.60 5.99
N GLU A 96 6.33 2.17 7.17
CA GLU A 96 7.35 3.19 7.43
C GLU A 96 7.94 3.01 8.82
N SER A 97 9.22 3.34 8.98
CA SER A 97 9.85 3.40 10.29
C SER A 97 10.26 4.84 10.61
N ALA A 98 10.25 5.15 11.91
CA ALA A 98 10.79 6.40 12.40
C ALA A 98 12.28 6.36 12.72
N GLU A 99 12.80 5.15 12.91
CA GLU A 99 14.07 4.86 13.56
C GLU A 99 14.99 4.03 12.65
N MET A 100 14.42 3.28 11.71
CA MET A 100 15.14 2.42 10.77
C MET A 100 15.14 3.02 9.35
N GLU A 101 16.20 2.75 8.59
CA GLU A 101 16.22 3.06 7.17
C GLU A 101 15.40 2.05 6.37
N LEU A 102 14.82 2.50 5.25
CA LEU A 102 13.92 1.65 4.44
C LEU A 102 14.60 0.38 3.96
N ASP A 103 15.87 0.48 3.56
CA ASP A 103 16.62 -0.63 3.00
C ASP A 103 16.92 -1.73 4.04
N ASP A 104 16.88 -1.40 5.35
CA ASP A 104 17.11 -2.35 6.44
C ASP A 104 15.94 -3.33 6.64
N TYR A 105 14.72 -2.96 6.25
CA TYR A 105 13.51 -3.77 6.44
C TYR A 105 12.73 -4.04 5.13
N LEU A 106 13.26 -3.59 3.99
CA LEU A 106 12.54 -3.68 2.72
C LEU A 106 12.29 -5.14 2.33
N GLU A 107 13.28 -6.01 2.48
CA GLU A 107 13.17 -7.43 2.13
C GLU A 107 12.11 -8.14 2.97
N GLU A 108 12.18 -7.99 4.30
CA GLU A 108 11.21 -8.58 5.24
C GLU A 108 9.78 -8.13 4.94
N VAL A 109 9.57 -6.84 4.68
CA VAL A 109 8.23 -6.33 4.33
C VAL A 109 7.74 -6.87 2.98
N MET A 110 8.64 -7.02 2.00
CA MET A 110 8.30 -7.60 0.70
C MET A 110 7.89 -9.06 0.85
N GLU A 111 8.62 -9.85 1.63
CA GLU A 111 8.28 -11.24 1.92
C GLU A 111 6.93 -11.35 2.64
N LEU A 112 6.73 -10.58 3.71
CA LEU A 112 5.49 -10.60 4.48
C LEU A 112 4.26 -10.31 3.62
N GLU A 113 4.28 -9.25 2.80
CA GLU A 113 3.11 -8.90 2.00
C GLU A 113 2.90 -9.81 0.78
N LEU A 114 3.98 -10.33 0.18
CA LEU A 114 3.87 -11.29 -0.92
C LEU A 114 3.51 -12.71 -0.47
N LEU A 115 3.79 -13.08 0.77
CA LEU A 115 3.31 -14.32 1.39
C LEU A 115 1.85 -14.20 1.84
N ASN A 116 1.44 -13.04 2.36
CA ASN A 116 0.06 -12.80 2.83
C ASN A 116 -0.94 -12.53 1.71
N THR A 117 -0.47 -12.15 0.53
CA THR A 117 -1.27 -12.24 -0.69
C THR A 117 -1.07 -13.62 -1.25
N ASP A 118 -2.03 -14.53 -1.09
CA ASP A 118 -2.01 -15.87 -1.71
C ASP A 118 -1.96 -15.76 -3.26
N ILE A 119 -0.76 -15.46 -3.78
CA ILE A 119 -0.32 -15.63 -5.17
C ILE A 119 0.42 -16.98 -5.26
N VAL A 120 0.05 -17.95 -4.42
CA VAL A 120 0.40 -19.36 -4.58
C VAL A 120 -0.91 -20.12 -4.49
N GLY A 121 -1.33 -20.64 -5.63
CA GLY A 121 -2.70 -21.07 -5.88
C GLY A 121 -3.26 -22.09 -4.88
N LYS A 122 -4.57 -21.94 -4.66
CA LYS A 122 -5.50 -23.04 -4.47
C LYS A 122 -6.62 -22.90 -5.48
#